data_AF-A0A524JIS9-F1
#
_entry.id   AF-A0A524JIS9-F1
#
_cell.length_a   1.000
_cell.length_b   1.000
_cell.length_c   1.000
_cell.angle_alpha   90.00
_cell.angle_beta   90.00
_cell.angle_gamma   90.00
#
_symmetry.space_group_name_H-M   'P 1'
#
loop_
_entity.id
_entity.type
_entity.pdbx_description
1 polymer ?
#
loop_
_entity_poly.entity_id
_entity_poly.type
_entity_poly.pdbx_seq_one_letter_code
_entity_poly.pdbx_strand_id
1 'polypeptide(L)' 'MQTKLYVGLDLHSNNTYVGVLDGKERRVLKGKFPNKLEV' A
#
# COMPACT_ATOMS: atom_id res chain seq x y z
N MET A 1 5.56 -23.30 -3.02
CA MET A 1 6.26 -22.04 -3.38
C MET A 1 5.68 -20.93 -2.51
N GLN A 2 6.51 -20.12 -1.86
CA GLN A 2 6.04 -19.00 -1.07
C GLN A 2 5.74 -17.81 -1.99
N THR A 3 4.54 -17.22 -1.89
CA THR A 3 4.17 -16.05 -2.70
C THR A 3 4.92 -14.82 -2.18
N LYS A 4 5.79 -14.23 -3.00
CA LYS A 4 6.40 -12.93 -2.71
C LYS A 4 5.38 -11.82 -2.97
N LEU A 5 5.29 -10.88 -2.04
CA LEU A 5 4.46 -9.69 -2.14
C LEU A 5 5.36 -8.46 -2.11
N TYR A 6 5.00 -7.47 -2.91
CA TYR A 6 5.70 -6.19 -3.01
C TYR A 6 4.75 -5.09 -2.56
N VAL A 7 5.18 -4.29 -1.60
CA VAL A 7 4.38 -3.22 -1.00
C VAL A 7 4.91 -1.87 -1.48
N GLY A 8 4.02 -1.05 -2.04
CA GLY A 8 4.26 0.35 -2.34
C GLY A 8 3.51 1.22 -1.34
N LEU A 9 4.23 2.19 -0.78
CA LEU A 9 3.67 3.25 0.06
C LEU A 9 3.87 4.58 -0.65
N ASP A 10 2.77 5.33 -0.77
CA ASP A 10 2.77 6.68 -1.32
C ASP A 10 2.20 7.63 -0.27
N LEU A 11 3.09 8.46 0.27
CA LEU A 11 2.86 9.29 1.45
C LEU A 11 2.45 10.69 1.01
N HIS A 12 1.23 11.08 1.37
CA HIS A 12 0.71 12.44 1.19
C HIS A 12 0.47 13.09 2.55
N SER A 13 0.34 14.42 2.57
CA SER A 13 0.18 15.21 3.81
C SER A 13 -1.04 14.80 4.65
N ASN A 14 -2.12 14.31 4.03
CA ASN A 14 -3.36 13.95 4.71
C ASN A 14 -3.73 12.46 4.64
N ASN A 15 -3.06 11.67 3.80
CA ASN A 15 -3.35 10.26 3.61
C ASN A 15 -2.10 9.48 3.22
N THR A 16 -2.13 8.17 3.47
CA THR A 16 -1.19 7.21 2.92
C THR A 16 -1.90 6.28 1.96
N TYR A 17 -1.37 6.15 0.75
CA TYR A 17 -1.81 5.17 -0.23
C TYR A 17 -0.96 3.92 -0.11
N VAL A 18 -1.61 2.76 -0.05
CA VAL A 18 -0.95 1.44 0.07
C VAL A 18 -1.36 0.61 -1.13
N GLY A 19 -0.37 0.09 -1.86
CA GLY A 19 -0.56 -0.87 -2.95
C GLY A 19 0.23 -2.13 -2.68
N VAL A 20 -0.36 -3.30 -2.97
CA VAL A 20 0.35 -4.58 -2.91
C VAL A 20 0.25 -5.30 -4.24
N LEU A 21 1.38 -5.75 -4.76
CA LEU A 21 1.49 -6.58 -5.97
C LEU A 21 2.06 -7.95 -5.62
N ASP A 22 1.69 -8.97 -6.39
CA ASP A 22 2.36 -10.27 -6.36
C ASP A 22 3.55 -10.33 -7.34
N GLY A 23 4.24 -11.47 -7.38
CA GLY A 23 5.35 -11.72 -8.31
C GLY A 23 4.99 -11.77 -9.80
N LYS A 24 3.72 -11.62 -10.18
CA LYS A 24 3.26 -11.47 -11.56
C LYS A 24 2.70 -10.07 -11.83
N GLU A 25 3.05 -9.11 -10.98
CA GLU A 25 2.59 -7.72 -11.03
C GLU A 25 1.06 -7.56 -10.89
N ARG A 26 0.36 -8.60 -10.40
CA ARG A 26 -1.08 -8.53 -10.19
C ARG A 26 -1.36 -7.82 -8.89
N ARG A 27 -2.34 -6.92 -8.92
CA ARG A 27 -2.76 -6.15 -7.75
C ARG A 27 -3.52 -7.03 -6.76
N VAL A 28 -2.97 -7.15 -5.56
CA VAL A 28 -3.53 -7.92 -4.44
C VAL A 28 -4.32 -6.99 -3.50
N LEU A 29 -3.84 -5.77 -3.29
CA LEU A 29 -4.50 -4.77 -2.43
C LEU A 29 -4.28 -3.37 -2.97
N LYS A 30 -5.29 -2.52 -2.76
CA LYS A 30 -5.19 -1.06 -2.90
C LYS A 30 -6.01 -0.41 -1.80
N GLY A 31 -5.38 0.44 -1.01
CA GLY A 31 -6.03 1.18 0.07
C GLY A 31 -5.57 2.63 0.11
N LYS A 32 -6.47 3.49 0.60
CA LYS A 32 -6.17 4.86 1.00
C LYS A 32 -6.54 4.97 2.47
N PHE A 33 -5.58 5.33 3.30
CA PHE A 33 -5.75 5.43 4.74
C PHE A 33 -5.51 6.87 5.17
N PRO A 34 -6.44 7.51 5.88
CA PRO A 34 -6.20 8.85 6.42
C PRO A 34 -5.05 8.81 7.42
N ASN A 35 -4.23 9.85 7.42
CA ASN A 35 -3.15 9.97 8.39
C ASN A 35 -3.76 10.17 9.78
N LYS A 36 -3.17 9.55 10.79
CA LYS A 36 -3.47 9.86 12.19
C LYS A 36 -2.66 11.09 12.58
N LEU A 37 -3.28 12.26 12.47
CA LEU A 37 -2.67 13.51 12.91
C LEU A 37 -2.82 13.59 14.43
N GLU A 38 -1.71 13.83 15.13
CA GLU A 38 -1.74 14.31 16.51
C GLU A 38 -2.06 15.80 16.43
N VAL A 39 -3.34 16.15 16.60
CA VAL A 39 -3.82 17.54 16.66
C VAL A 39 -3.98 17.99 18.10
#